data_AF-A0A4Y2DCP4-F1
#
_entry.id   AF-A0A4Y2DCP4-F1
#
_cell.length_a   1.000
_cell.length_b   1.000
_cell.length_c   1.000
_cell.angle_alpha   90.00
_cell.angle_beta   90.00
_cell.angle_gamma   90.00
#
_symmetry.space_group_name_H-M   'P 1'
#
loop_
_entity.id
_entity.type
_entity.pdbx_description
1 polymer ?
#
loop_
_entity_poly.entity_id
_entity_poly.type
_entity_poly.pdbx_seq_one_letter_code
_entity_poly.pdbx_strand_id
1 'polypeptide(L)'
;MQNTAQDLANILTKIGPEQAVIGADMDALSTLWGYANNSPRGNIMEDLISGLNLHLLNEKTSEPTFQRRNTKGWPDLTLVKGVQLARTASWKVSAELSLSDHKYIHTQLGISVQNHTYTRFKTAYGGHRKFSMHFRKEIPQIQQQLLDWNTRKQLDETTSFLKTAFFCCCQKAYKLKKVKQSTKVTWWTQELGIKKKEIRAGEKRANNTIGTEQTRYQLLFS
;
A
#
# COMPACT_ATOMS: atom_id res chain seq x y z
N MET A 1 22.58 -0.11 -4.33
CA MET A 1 21.46 0.56 -5.02
C MET A 1 21.13 -0.07 -6.36
N GLN A 2 22.10 -0.39 -7.23
CA GLN A 2 21.82 -1.12 -8.47
C GLN A 2 21.09 -2.46 -8.19
N ASN A 3 21.49 -3.18 -7.14
CA ASN A 3 20.76 -4.36 -6.65
C ASN A 3 19.34 -4.03 -6.17
N THR A 4 19.15 -2.94 -5.42
CA THR A 4 17.84 -2.50 -4.91
C THR A 4 16.87 -2.11 -6.05
N ALA A 5 17.36 -1.38 -7.05
CA ALA A 5 16.58 -1.02 -8.24
C ALA A 5 16.23 -2.27 -9.05
N GLN A 6 17.17 -3.22 -9.17
CA GLN A 6 16.92 -4.50 -9.83
C GLN A 6 15.88 -5.34 -9.07
N ASP A 7 15.93 -5.38 -7.74
CA ASP A 7 14.95 -6.08 -6.92
C ASP A 7 13.55 -5.47 -7.06
N LEU A 8 13.47 -4.13 -7.05
CA LEU A 8 12.23 -3.40 -7.33
C LEU A 8 11.69 -3.72 -8.73
N ALA A 9 12.55 -3.74 -9.75
CA ALA A 9 12.16 -4.14 -11.10
C ALA A 9 11.63 -5.58 -11.14
N ASN A 10 12.31 -6.51 -10.47
CA ASN A 10 11.90 -7.91 -10.39
C ASN A 10 10.54 -8.08 -9.70
N ILE A 11 10.25 -7.31 -8.66
CA ILE A 11 8.94 -7.31 -7.99
C ILE A 11 7.87 -6.72 -8.92
N LEU A 12 8.16 -5.59 -9.56
CA LEU A 12 7.19 -4.89 -10.40
C LEU A 12 6.85 -5.63 -11.69
N THR A 13 7.79 -6.37 -12.25
CA THR A 13 7.53 -7.26 -13.39
C THR A 13 6.64 -8.44 -12.98
N LYS A 14 6.84 -9.02 -11.79
CA LYS A 14 6.00 -10.11 -11.26
C LYS A 14 4.55 -9.70 -10.96
N ILE A 15 4.31 -8.43 -10.63
CA ILE A 15 2.95 -7.88 -10.43
C ILE A 15 2.13 -7.88 -11.75
N GLY A 16 2.78 -8.02 -12.91
CA GLY A 16 2.08 -8.20 -14.19
C GLY A 16 1.24 -6.96 -14.59
N PRO A 17 -0.02 -7.10 -15.02
CA PRO A 17 -0.86 -5.97 -15.43
C PRO A 17 -1.51 -5.22 -14.25
N GLU A 18 -1.33 -5.70 -13.02
CA GLU A 18 -1.98 -5.09 -11.85
C GLU A 18 -1.42 -3.69 -11.54
N GLN A 19 -2.29 -2.85 -10.97
CA GLN A 19 -1.93 -1.52 -10.51
C GLN A 19 -1.27 -1.60 -9.14
N ALA A 20 -0.28 -0.74 -8.88
CA ALA A 20 0.44 -0.73 -7.62
C ALA A 20 0.78 0.69 -7.17
N VAL A 21 0.86 0.90 -5.86
CA VAL A 21 1.42 2.11 -5.24
C VAL A 21 2.62 1.70 -4.41
N ILE A 22 3.70 2.43 -4.55
CA ILE A 22 4.99 2.15 -3.92
C ILE A 22 5.39 3.41 -3.17
N GLY A 23 5.55 3.31 -1.86
CA GLY A 23 6.18 4.34 -1.04
C GLY A 23 7.53 3.83 -0.56
N ALA A 24 8.60 4.58 -0.78
CA ALA A 24 9.94 4.16 -0.38
C ALA A 24 10.85 5.33 -0.08
N ASP A 25 11.64 5.20 0.99
CA ASP A 25 12.80 6.05 1.23
C ASP A 25 13.92 5.62 0.28
N MET A 26 14.08 6.38 -0.79
CA MET A 26 15.02 6.09 -1.87
C MET A 26 16.36 6.76 -1.68
N ASP A 27 16.48 7.76 -0.78
CA ASP A 27 17.70 8.54 -0.55
C ASP A 27 18.46 8.86 -1.85
N ALA A 28 17.69 9.35 -2.83
CA ALA A 28 18.09 9.57 -4.21
C ALA A 28 17.88 11.05 -4.56
N LEU A 29 18.92 11.73 -5.04
CA LEU A 29 18.81 13.14 -5.40
C LEU A 29 18.45 13.25 -6.87
N SER A 30 17.34 13.90 -7.20
CA SER A 30 16.93 14.22 -8.56
C SER A 30 16.19 15.54 -8.62
N THR A 31 16.41 16.24 -9.72
CA THR A 31 15.66 17.43 -10.11
C THR A 31 14.19 17.18 -10.39
N LEU A 32 13.76 15.93 -10.60
CA LEU A 32 12.35 15.57 -10.84
C LEU A 32 11.49 15.69 -9.58
N TRP A 33 12.06 15.42 -8.39
CA TRP A 33 11.32 15.44 -7.12
C TRP A 33 11.83 16.47 -6.11
N GLY A 34 12.56 17.50 -6.57
CA GLY A 34 12.79 18.72 -5.78
C GLY A 34 14.25 19.10 -5.50
N TYR A 35 15.23 18.29 -5.90
CA TYR A 35 16.64 18.65 -5.72
C TYR A 35 17.16 19.60 -6.82
N ALA A 36 18.26 20.28 -6.54
CA ALA A 36 18.93 21.17 -7.51
C ALA A 36 19.72 20.40 -8.58
N ASN A 37 20.17 19.19 -8.25
CA ASN A 37 20.99 18.35 -9.10
C ASN A 37 20.64 16.87 -8.90
N ASN A 38 21.06 16.06 -9.88
CA ASN A 38 20.92 14.62 -9.81
C ASN A 38 22.16 13.99 -9.18
N SER A 39 21.97 12.95 -8.37
CA SER A 39 23.04 12.01 -8.01
C SER A 39 23.02 10.79 -8.95
N PRO A 40 24.09 9.97 -8.98
CA PRO A 40 24.05 8.69 -9.69
C PRO A 40 22.87 7.81 -9.26
N ARG A 41 22.44 7.94 -7.99
CA ARG A 41 21.24 7.29 -7.44
C ARG A 41 19.95 7.84 -7.99
N GLY A 42 19.84 9.15 -8.14
CA GLY A 42 18.74 9.79 -8.86
C GLY A 42 18.63 9.25 -10.27
N ASN A 43 19.73 9.26 -11.04
CA ASN A 43 19.71 8.84 -12.44
C ASN A 43 19.24 7.39 -12.61
N ILE A 44 19.75 6.45 -11.79
CA ILE A 44 19.29 5.05 -11.84
C ILE A 44 17.79 4.94 -11.52
N MET A 45 17.29 5.73 -10.57
CA MET A 45 15.87 5.74 -10.23
C MET A 45 15.01 6.37 -11.33
N GLU A 46 15.49 7.41 -12.00
CA GLU A 46 14.82 8.01 -13.17
C GLU A 46 14.71 7.03 -14.33
N ASP A 47 15.80 6.31 -14.61
CA ASP A 47 15.84 5.26 -15.63
C ASP A 47 14.86 4.13 -15.28
N LEU A 48 14.79 3.72 -14.01
CA LEU A 48 13.86 2.70 -13.54
C LEU A 48 12.40 3.16 -13.68
N ILE A 49 12.09 4.39 -13.25
CA ILE A 49 10.75 4.98 -13.34
C ILE A 49 10.30 5.00 -14.81
N SER A 50 11.17 5.46 -15.70
CA SER A 50 10.90 5.55 -17.14
C SER A 50 10.78 4.18 -17.78
N GLY A 51 11.73 3.27 -17.50
CA GLY A 51 11.79 1.93 -18.09
C GLY A 51 10.64 1.01 -17.67
N LEU A 52 10.06 1.23 -16.49
CA LEU A 52 8.89 0.48 -16.00
C LEU A 52 7.56 1.22 -16.16
N ASN A 53 7.57 2.39 -16.81
CA ASN A 53 6.41 3.26 -17.00
C ASN A 53 5.66 3.53 -15.67
N LEU A 54 6.42 3.89 -14.64
CA LEU A 54 5.91 4.29 -13.34
C LEU A 54 5.61 5.79 -13.35
N HIS A 55 4.56 6.18 -12.65
CA HIS A 55 4.19 7.57 -12.44
C HIS A 55 4.70 8.04 -11.07
N LEU A 56 5.55 9.07 -11.07
CA LEU A 56 5.97 9.76 -9.86
C LEU A 56 4.84 10.68 -9.38
N LEU A 57 4.40 10.52 -8.11
CA LEU A 57 3.40 11.40 -7.51
C LEU A 57 4.02 12.60 -6.78
N ASN A 58 5.31 12.56 -6.44
CA ASN A 58 5.98 13.67 -5.79
C ASN A 58 5.92 14.91 -6.70
N GLU A 59 5.57 16.06 -6.12
CA GLU A 59 5.59 17.34 -6.81
C GLU A 59 6.95 18.00 -6.62
N LYS A 60 7.56 18.47 -7.72
CA LYS A 60 8.86 19.15 -7.69
C LYS A 60 8.90 20.36 -6.76
N THR A 61 7.77 21.05 -6.61
CA THR A 61 7.63 22.25 -5.77
C THR A 61 7.09 21.94 -4.38
N SER A 62 7.03 20.66 -3.98
CA SER A 62 6.51 20.29 -2.67
C SER A 62 7.44 20.74 -1.54
N GLU A 63 6.87 20.83 -0.34
CA GLU A 63 7.66 20.85 0.89
C GLU A 63 8.61 19.64 0.95
N PRO A 64 9.77 19.77 1.62
CA PRO A 64 10.71 18.67 1.77
C PRO A 64 10.10 17.54 2.62
N THR A 65 10.29 16.29 2.19
CA THR A 65 9.85 15.11 2.94
C THR A 65 10.78 14.80 4.10
N PHE A 66 12.02 15.30 4.07
CA PHE A 66 12.99 15.22 5.16
C PHE A 66 13.49 16.61 5.53
N GLN A 67 13.50 16.93 6.82
CA GLN A 67 14.03 18.19 7.32
C GLN A 67 14.69 18.01 8.68
N ARG A 68 15.98 18.28 8.76
CA ARG A 68 16.78 18.24 9.99
C ARG A 68 17.56 19.53 10.16
N ARG A 69 17.21 20.34 11.16
CA ARG A 69 17.84 21.66 11.42
C ARG A 69 17.90 22.51 10.15
N ASN A 70 19.07 22.59 9.51
CA ASN A 70 19.33 23.39 8.31
C ASN A 70 19.34 22.56 7.01
N THR A 71 19.16 21.24 7.09
CA THR A 71 19.16 20.34 5.93
C THR A 71 17.73 20.02 5.53
N LYS A 72 17.42 20.15 4.24
CA LYS A 72 16.14 19.78 3.63
C LYS A 72 16.39 18.79 2.49
N GLY A 73 15.49 17.82 2.34
CA GLY A 73 15.56 16.82 1.29
C GLY A 73 14.20 16.21 0.93
N TRP A 74 14.19 15.49 -0.18
CA TRP A 74 13.05 14.74 -0.71
C TRP A 74 13.45 13.27 -0.98
N PRO A 75 14.00 12.54 0.02
CA PRO A 75 14.42 11.16 -0.17
C PRO A 75 13.24 10.19 -0.33
N ASP A 76 12.05 10.55 0.17
CA ASP A 76 10.87 9.71 0.19
C ASP A 76 10.05 9.85 -1.11
N LEU A 77 9.99 8.78 -1.90
CA LEU A 77 9.27 8.77 -3.18
C LEU A 77 7.98 7.96 -3.10
N THR A 78 6.96 8.45 -3.80
CA THR A 78 5.71 7.75 -4.06
C THR A 78 5.54 7.52 -5.55
N LEU A 79 5.58 6.25 -5.96
CA LEU A 79 5.46 5.81 -7.34
C LEU A 79 4.17 5.02 -7.56
N VAL A 80 3.57 5.15 -8.73
CA VAL A 80 2.35 4.44 -9.12
C VAL A 80 2.56 3.70 -10.42
N LYS A 81 2.25 2.41 -10.41
CA LYS A 81 2.11 1.60 -11.61
C LYS A 81 0.65 1.62 -12.05
N GLY A 82 0.39 2.16 -13.24
CA GLY A 82 -0.95 2.23 -13.84
C GLY A 82 -1.50 3.65 -13.92
N VAL A 83 -1.70 4.11 -15.15
CA VAL A 83 -2.10 5.49 -15.45
C VAL A 83 -3.45 5.90 -14.85
N GLN A 84 -4.41 4.99 -14.77
CA GLN A 84 -5.74 5.28 -14.22
C GLN A 84 -5.66 5.60 -12.73
N LEU A 85 -4.87 4.82 -11.98
CA LEU A 85 -4.66 5.03 -10.55
C LEU A 85 -3.88 6.32 -10.29
N ALA A 86 -2.85 6.59 -11.10
CA ALA A 86 -2.06 7.82 -10.98
C ALA A 86 -2.93 9.08 -11.18
N ARG A 87 -3.88 9.04 -12.13
CA ARG A 87 -4.79 10.17 -12.41
C ARG A 87 -5.78 10.46 -11.30
N THR A 88 -6.17 9.46 -10.52
CA THR A 88 -7.11 9.64 -9.40
C THR A 88 -6.42 9.74 -8.06
N ALA A 89 -5.09 9.67 -8.04
CA ALA A 89 -4.30 9.86 -6.83
C ALA A 89 -4.05 11.35 -6.58
N SER A 90 -4.10 11.75 -5.31
CA SER A 90 -3.54 13.02 -4.86
C SER A 90 -2.46 12.76 -3.82
N TRP A 91 -1.45 13.62 -3.81
CA TRP A 91 -0.26 13.47 -2.99
C TRP A 91 0.11 14.81 -2.38
N LYS A 92 0.50 14.81 -1.10
CA LYS A 92 1.07 15.98 -0.45
C LYS A 92 1.92 15.60 0.74
N VAL A 93 2.92 16.42 1.04
CA VAL A 93 3.59 16.40 2.33
C VAL A 93 2.67 17.04 3.37
N SER A 94 2.47 16.36 4.48
CA SER A 94 1.62 16.82 5.56
C SER A 94 2.31 17.92 6.35
N ALA A 95 1.56 18.96 6.71
CA ALA A 95 1.97 19.93 7.72
C ALA A 95 1.86 19.36 9.14
N GLU A 96 1.32 18.14 9.30
CA GLU A 96 1.30 17.48 10.59
C GLU A 96 2.71 17.09 11.05
N LEU A 97 3.00 17.45 12.28
CA LEU A 97 4.20 17.04 12.97
C LEU A 97 4.29 15.51 13.12
N SER A 98 5.41 14.96 12.63
CA SER A 98 5.75 13.54 12.66
C SER A 98 6.62 13.13 13.86
N LEU A 99 7.25 14.09 14.55
CA LEU A 99 8.28 13.84 15.59
C LEU A 99 9.49 13.06 15.07
N SER A 100 9.75 13.16 13.77
CA SER A 100 10.91 12.61 13.07
C SER A 100 11.45 13.67 12.15
N ASP A 101 12.72 13.54 11.74
CA ASP A 101 13.26 14.35 10.66
C ASP A 101 12.51 14.08 9.33
N HIS A 102 11.84 12.94 9.16
CA HIS A 102 10.92 12.67 8.05
C HIS A 102 9.52 13.21 8.34
N LYS A 103 8.89 13.84 7.34
CA LYS A 103 7.51 14.33 7.37
C LYS A 103 6.54 13.27 6.86
N TYR A 104 5.29 13.34 7.33
CA TYR A 104 4.26 12.45 6.80
C TYR A 104 3.93 12.79 5.35
N ILE A 105 3.73 11.75 4.54
CA ILE A 105 3.22 11.85 3.18
C ILE A 105 1.78 11.35 3.18
N HIS A 106 0.86 12.19 2.69
CA HIS A 106 -0.54 11.83 2.53
C HIS A 106 -0.80 11.53 1.06
N THR A 107 -1.13 10.27 0.76
CA THR A 107 -1.58 9.85 -0.57
C THR A 107 -3.04 9.42 -0.47
N GLN A 108 -3.92 10.07 -1.23
CA GLN A 108 -5.31 9.69 -1.36
C GLN A 108 -5.51 9.04 -2.72
N LEU A 109 -6.11 7.86 -2.75
CA LEU A 109 -6.34 7.11 -3.99
C LEU A 109 -7.82 7.11 -4.30
N GLY A 110 -8.22 7.63 -5.47
CA GLY A 110 -9.59 7.60 -5.96
C GLY A 110 -9.97 6.23 -6.51
N ILE A 111 -9.99 5.21 -5.65
CA ILE A 111 -10.36 3.83 -6.00
C ILE A 111 -11.70 3.50 -5.37
N SER A 112 -12.59 2.87 -6.14
CA SER A 112 -13.74 2.17 -5.56
C SER A 112 -13.23 0.88 -4.93
N VAL A 113 -13.09 0.88 -3.60
CA VAL A 113 -12.61 -0.30 -2.88
C VAL A 113 -13.69 -1.36 -2.89
N GLN A 114 -13.62 -2.29 -3.85
CA GLN A 114 -14.22 -3.60 -3.67
C GLN A 114 -13.32 -4.35 -2.70
N ASN A 115 -13.66 -4.30 -1.41
CA ASN A 115 -12.97 -5.07 -0.37
C ASN A 115 -13.10 -6.56 -0.72
N HIS A 116 -12.06 -7.12 -1.35
CA HIS A 116 -11.94 -8.55 -1.59
C HIS A 116 -11.56 -9.21 -0.26
N THR A 117 -12.52 -9.29 0.66
CA THR A 117 -12.35 -10.14 1.83
C THR A 117 -12.43 -11.59 1.37
N TYR A 118 -11.31 -12.29 1.44
CA TYR A 118 -11.32 -13.73 1.20
C TYR A 118 -12.23 -14.38 2.24
N THR A 119 -13.34 -14.93 1.77
CA THR A 119 -14.29 -15.66 2.62
C THR A 119 -13.57 -16.86 3.21
N ARG A 120 -13.38 -16.87 4.54
CA ARG A 120 -12.63 -17.93 5.22
C ARG A 120 -13.61 -18.89 5.90
N PHE A 121 -13.54 -20.17 5.56
CA PHE A 121 -14.36 -21.22 6.16
C PHE A 121 -13.67 -21.86 7.36
N LYS A 122 -14.44 -22.28 8.36
CA LYS A 122 -13.94 -23.00 9.55
C LYS A 122 -13.78 -24.51 9.28
N THR A 123 -12.87 -24.88 8.39
CA THR A 123 -12.67 -26.28 7.95
C THR A 123 -12.13 -27.20 9.05
N ALA A 124 -11.35 -26.68 9.99
CA ALA A 124 -10.76 -27.46 11.09
C ALA A 124 -11.80 -28.05 12.08
N TYR A 125 -13.06 -27.61 12.03
CA TYR A 125 -14.11 -28.02 12.98
C TYR A 125 -15.06 -29.07 12.38
N GLY A 126 -14.62 -29.77 11.33
CA GLY A 126 -15.40 -30.80 10.64
C GLY A 126 -16.28 -30.25 9.51
N GLY A 127 -17.28 -31.04 9.10
CA GLY A 127 -18.14 -30.72 7.94
C GLY A 127 -17.66 -31.31 6.61
N HIS A 128 -16.49 -31.97 6.57
CA HIS A 128 -15.93 -32.59 5.37
C HIS A 128 -16.89 -33.62 4.73
N ARG A 129 -17.56 -34.46 5.52
CA ARG A 129 -18.54 -35.41 4.99
C ARG A 129 -19.71 -34.71 4.29
N LYS A 130 -20.18 -33.59 4.85
CA LYS A 130 -21.24 -32.78 4.26
C LYS A 130 -20.76 -32.09 2.98
N PHE A 131 -19.53 -31.57 2.98
CA PHE A 131 -18.89 -31.05 1.77
C PHE A 131 -18.83 -32.12 0.68
N SER A 132 -18.26 -33.30 0.97
CA SER A 132 -18.13 -34.39 0.00
C SER A 132 -19.49 -34.84 -0.53
N MET A 133 -20.53 -34.89 0.32
CA MET A 133 -21.89 -35.22 -0.10
C MET A 133 -22.46 -34.19 -1.09
N HIS A 134 -22.24 -32.90 -0.86
CA HIS A 134 -22.69 -31.85 -1.78
C HIS A 134 -21.86 -31.85 -3.06
N PHE A 135 -20.53 -31.89 -2.93
CA PHE A 135 -19.62 -31.83 -4.07
C PHE A 135 -19.77 -33.03 -5.01
N ARG A 136 -20.03 -34.23 -4.48
CA ARG A 136 -20.34 -35.42 -5.29
C ARG A 136 -21.50 -35.23 -6.26
N LYS A 137 -22.48 -34.35 -5.94
CA LYS A 137 -23.61 -34.07 -6.83
C LYS A 137 -23.22 -33.21 -8.02
N GLU A 138 -22.16 -32.41 -7.89
CA GLU A 138 -21.65 -31.52 -8.95
C GLU A 138 -20.66 -32.26 -9.89
N ILE A 139 -20.07 -33.37 -9.43
CA ILE A 139 -19.07 -34.16 -10.20
C ILE A 139 -19.56 -34.55 -11.61
N PRO A 140 -20.78 -35.10 -11.80
CA PRO A 140 -21.22 -35.51 -13.13
C PRO A 140 -21.24 -34.35 -14.13
N GLN A 141 -21.71 -33.18 -13.71
CA GLN A 141 -21.76 -31.99 -14.57
C GLN A 141 -20.36 -31.48 -14.92
N ILE A 142 -19.43 -31.50 -13.95
CA ILE A 142 -18.02 -31.14 -14.19
C ILE A 142 -17.39 -32.11 -15.18
N GLN A 143 -17.62 -33.41 -15.04
CA GLN A 143 -17.10 -34.44 -15.93
C GLN A 143 -17.63 -34.29 -17.36
N GLN A 144 -18.92 -33.99 -17.53
CA GLN A 144 -19.50 -33.72 -18.84
C GLN A 144 -18.85 -32.50 -19.50
N GLN A 145 -18.73 -31.39 -18.77
CA GLN A 145 -18.09 -30.18 -19.30
C GLN A 145 -16.64 -30.42 -19.71
N LEU A 146 -15.90 -31.27 -18.99
CA LEU A 146 -14.52 -31.64 -19.30
C LEU A 146 -14.36 -32.44 -20.59
N LEU A 147 -15.37 -33.22 -20.98
CA LEU A 147 -15.34 -34.04 -22.19
C LEU A 147 -15.62 -33.20 -23.47
N ASP A 148 -16.31 -32.07 -23.32
CA ASP A 148 -16.73 -31.19 -24.42
C ASP A 148 -15.71 -30.08 -24.77
N TRP A 149 -14.50 -30.16 -24.22
CA TRP A 149 -13.48 -29.11 -24.34
C TRP A 149 -12.79 -29.07 -25.71
N ASN A 150 -13.17 -28.12 -26.55
CA ASN A 150 -12.51 -27.85 -27.83
C ASN A 150 -11.97 -26.42 -27.95
N THR A 151 -12.28 -25.53 -26.98
CA THR A 151 -11.92 -24.11 -27.04
C THR A 151 -11.51 -23.54 -25.68
N ARG A 152 -10.67 -22.49 -25.71
CA ARG A 152 -10.23 -21.74 -24.51
C ARG A 152 -11.40 -21.15 -23.72
N LYS A 153 -12.46 -20.74 -24.40
CA LYS A 153 -13.67 -20.18 -23.75
C LYS A 153 -14.35 -21.22 -22.85
N GLN A 154 -14.52 -22.45 -23.33
CA GLN A 154 -15.11 -23.54 -22.55
C GLN A 154 -14.26 -23.90 -21.33
N LEU A 155 -12.93 -23.80 -21.44
CA LEU A 155 -12.01 -23.99 -20.32
C LEU A 155 -12.22 -22.94 -19.22
N ASP A 156 -12.29 -21.66 -19.60
CA ASP A 156 -12.52 -20.56 -18.65
C ASP A 156 -13.91 -20.68 -17.99
N GLU A 157 -14.94 -21.04 -18.76
CA GLU A 157 -16.30 -21.28 -18.26
C GLU A 157 -16.34 -22.46 -17.28
N THR A 158 -15.70 -23.58 -17.61
CA THR A 158 -15.63 -24.75 -16.71
C THR A 158 -14.85 -24.43 -15.45
N THR A 159 -13.77 -23.65 -15.54
CA THR A 159 -12.98 -23.20 -14.39
C THR A 159 -13.82 -22.29 -13.48
N SER A 160 -14.59 -21.39 -14.08
CA SER A 160 -15.52 -20.52 -13.36
C SER A 160 -16.63 -21.33 -12.66
N PHE A 161 -17.21 -22.31 -13.35
CA PHE A 161 -18.19 -23.23 -12.79
C PHE A 161 -17.62 -24.03 -11.62
N LEU A 162 -16.45 -24.64 -11.78
CA LEU A 162 -15.78 -25.41 -10.72
C LEU A 162 -15.52 -24.55 -9.47
N LYS A 163 -14.98 -23.34 -9.65
CA LYS A 163 -14.75 -22.39 -8.55
C LYS A 163 -16.06 -22.08 -7.82
N THR A 164 -17.13 -21.85 -8.56
CA THR A 164 -18.47 -21.52 -8.03
C THR A 164 -19.07 -22.71 -7.28
N ALA A 165 -19.08 -23.89 -7.88
CA ALA A 165 -19.59 -25.12 -7.29
C ALA A 165 -18.85 -25.48 -5.99
N PHE A 166 -17.51 -25.38 -6.01
CA PHE A 166 -16.67 -25.59 -4.83
C PHE A 166 -17.01 -24.60 -3.71
N PHE A 167 -17.16 -23.32 -4.06
CA PHE A 167 -17.51 -22.27 -3.10
C PHE A 167 -18.90 -22.48 -2.49
N CYS A 168 -19.91 -22.79 -3.30
CA CYS A 168 -21.26 -23.09 -2.83
C CYS A 168 -21.29 -24.34 -1.93
N CYS A 169 -20.53 -25.39 -2.27
CA CYS A 169 -20.39 -26.56 -1.41
C CYS A 169 -19.74 -26.20 -0.07
N CYS A 170 -18.71 -25.35 -0.09
CA CYS A 170 -18.10 -24.84 1.13
C CYS A 170 -19.09 -24.05 2.00
N GLN A 171 -19.93 -23.20 1.40
CA GLN A 171 -20.97 -22.46 2.13
C GLN A 171 -22.02 -23.37 2.78
N LYS A 172 -22.41 -24.46 2.11
CA LYS A 172 -23.36 -25.45 2.67
C LYS A 172 -22.73 -26.30 3.77
N ALA A 173 -21.44 -26.56 3.69
CA ALA A 173 -20.72 -27.48 4.58
C ALA A 173 -20.10 -26.82 5.81
N TYR A 174 -19.58 -25.60 5.67
CA TYR A 174 -18.74 -24.97 6.69
C TYR A 174 -19.33 -23.65 7.19
N LYS A 175 -19.11 -23.36 8.48
CA LYS A 175 -19.41 -22.04 9.03
C LYS A 175 -18.37 -21.01 8.57
N LEU A 176 -18.81 -19.79 8.31
CA LEU A 176 -17.92 -18.67 8.01
C LEU A 176 -17.12 -18.26 9.26
N LYS A 177 -15.82 -18.03 9.06
CA LYS A 177 -14.96 -17.39 10.05
C LYS A 177 -15.18 -15.89 9.93
N LYS A 178 -15.88 -15.32 10.91
CA LYS A 178 -15.96 -13.86 11.05
C LYS A 178 -14.54 -13.33 11.23
N VAL A 179 -14.10 -12.47 10.32
CA VAL A 179 -12.90 -11.67 10.55
C VAL A 179 -13.29 -10.66 11.63
N LYS A 180 -12.65 -10.73 12.80
CA LYS A 180 -12.77 -9.66 13.78
C LYS A 180 -12.07 -8.45 13.18
N GLN A 181 -12.83 -7.51 12.65
CA GLN A 181 -12.31 -6.18 12.37
C GLN A 181 -12.09 -5.52 13.72
N SER A 182 -10.85 -5.57 14.23
CA SER A 182 -10.51 -4.77 15.40
C SER A 182 -10.48 -3.31 14.97
N THR A 183 -11.56 -2.57 15.26
CA THR A 183 -11.57 -1.11 15.15
C THR A 183 -10.71 -0.46 16.24
N LYS A 184 -10.35 -1.23 17.27
CA LYS A 184 -9.52 -0.76 18.38
C LYS A 184 -8.05 -1.00 18.03
N VAL A 185 -7.33 0.10 17.84
CA VAL A 185 -5.87 0.10 17.71
C VAL A 185 -5.30 -0.28 19.08
N THR A 186 -4.80 -1.51 19.23
CA THR A 186 -4.39 -2.06 20.54
C THR A 186 -3.09 -1.46 21.06
N TRP A 187 -2.28 -0.86 20.18
CA TRP A 187 -1.00 -0.22 20.52
C TRP A 187 -1.13 1.29 20.75
N TRP A 188 -2.29 1.91 20.49
CA TRP A 188 -2.52 3.35 20.69
C TRP A 188 -3.40 3.59 21.91
N THR A 189 -2.76 3.90 23.05
CA THR A 189 -3.47 4.16 24.31
C THR A 189 -3.91 5.62 24.41
N GLN A 190 -4.88 5.89 25.31
CA GLN A 190 -5.30 7.26 25.62
C GLN A 190 -4.11 8.10 26.13
N GLU A 191 -3.21 7.51 26.92
CA GLU A 191 -2.00 8.17 27.41
C GLU A 191 -1.08 8.63 26.26
N LEU A 192 -0.83 7.77 25.26
CA LEU A 192 -0.08 8.15 24.07
C LEU A 192 -0.77 9.27 23.29
N GLY A 193 -2.11 9.25 23.24
CA GLY A 193 -2.91 10.32 22.66
C GLY A 193 -2.76 11.66 23.38
N ILE A 194 -2.70 11.64 24.72
CA ILE A 194 -2.48 12.84 25.55
C ILE A 194 -1.06 13.37 25.35
N LYS A 195 -0.04 12.50 25.48
CA LYS A 195 1.37 12.87 25.26
C LYS A 195 1.59 13.48 23.87
N LYS A 196 0.99 12.89 22.82
CA LYS A 196 1.04 13.45 21.46
C LYS A 196 0.44 14.86 21.39
N LYS A 197 -0.66 15.15 22.10
CA LYS A 197 -1.26 16.50 22.14
C LYS A 197 -0.38 17.50 22.90
N GLU A 198 0.23 17.08 24.01
CA GLU A 198 1.12 17.93 24.81
C GLU A 198 2.36 18.35 24.03
N ILE A 199 3.02 17.39 23.37
CA ILE A 199 4.20 17.66 22.52
C ILE A 199 3.81 18.61 21.38
N ARG A 200 2.68 18.37 20.70
CA ARG A 200 2.15 19.26 19.66
C ARG A 200 1.90 20.68 20.17
N ALA A 201 1.41 20.84 21.40
CA ALA A 201 1.20 22.16 22.00
C ALA A 201 2.54 22.84 22.35
N GLY A 202 3.52 22.07 22.84
CA GLY A 202 4.89 22.54 23.07
C GLY A 202 5.54 23.13 21.82
N GLU A 203 5.49 22.41 20.70
CA GLU A 203 6.09 22.87 19.46
C GLU A 203 5.32 24.01 18.78
N LYS A 204 3.98 24.03 18.84
CA LYS A 204 3.22 25.19 18.35
C LYS A 204 3.63 26.47 19.07
N ARG A 205 3.92 26.40 20.38
CA ARG A 205 4.51 27.52 21.12
C ARG A 205 5.89 27.85 20.58
N ALA A 206 6.79 26.86 20.47
CA ALA A 206 8.14 27.04 19.96
C ALA A 206 8.19 27.71 18.57
N ASN A 207 7.33 27.30 17.63
CA ASN A 207 7.28 27.82 16.27
C ASN A 207 6.66 29.22 16.19
N ASN A 208 5.84 29.61 17.17
CA ASN A 208 5.23 30.93 17.25
C ASN A 208 6.06 31.94 18.06
N THR A 209 7.06 31.47 18.81
CA THR A 209 7.98 32.32 19.58
C THR A 209 9.14 32.78 18.70
N ILE A 210 9.46 34.08 18.71
CA ILE A 210 10.57 34.68 17.95
C ILE A 210 11.70 35.06 18.90
N GLY A 211 12.96 34.86 18.50
CA GLY A 211 14.14 35.30 19.25
C GLY A 211 14.80 34.20 20.09
N THR A 212 15.44 34.58 21.20
CA THR A 212 16.28 33.69 22.03
C THR A 212 15.52 32.50 22.64
N GLU A 213 14.21 32.63 22.86
CA GLU A 213 13.38 31.54 23.39
C GLU A 213 13.11 30.41 22.38
N GLN A 214 13.10 30.70 21.08
CA GLN A 214 12.92 29.68 20.03
C GLN A 214 14.06 28.64 20.06
N THR A 215 15.29 29.11 20.29
CA THR A 215 16.49 28.27 20.43
C THR A 215 16.41 27.35 21.66
N ARG A 216 15.82 27.86 22.77
CA ARG A 216 15.65 27.09 24.01
C ARG A 216 14.63 25.96 23.84
N TYR A 217 13.55 26.19 23.12
CA TYR A 217 12.57 25.14 22.83
C TYR A 217 13.08 24.14 21.81
N GLN A 218 13.83 24.55 20.78
CA GLN A 218 14.44 23.62 19.83
C GLN A 218 15.44 22.65 20.48
N LEU A 219 16.15 23.08 21.54
CA LEU A 219 17.04 22.23 22.33
C LEU A 219 16.31 21.22 23.23
N LEU A 220 15.09 21.52 23.67
CA LEU A 220 14.28 20.65 24.53
C LEU A 220 13.61 19.50 23.78
N PHE A 221 13.48 19.61 22.46
CA PHE A 221 12.83 18.63 21.59
C PHE A 221 13.79 18.00 20.56
N SER A 222 15.11 18.22 20.72
CA SER A 222 16.19 17.48 20.02
C SER A 222 16.51 16.16 20.71
#